data_AF-A0A2S5LCA2-F1
#
_entry.id   AF-A0A2S5LCA2-F1
#
_cell.length_a   1.000
_cell.length_b   1.000
_cell.length_c   1.000
_cell.angle_alpha   90.00
_cell.angle_beta   90.00
_cell.angle_gamma   90.00
#
_symmetry.space_group_name_H-M   'P 1'
#
loop_
_entity.id
_entity.type
_entity.pdbx_description
1 polymer ?
#
loop_
_entity_poly.entity_id
_entity_poly.type
_entity_poly.pdbx_seq_one_letter_code
_entity_poly.pdbx_strand_id
1 'polypeptide(L)'
;MNNPVAEQQLLDQDFAFKPELKFSEDSHGLQFIEIDNTLATAKIALQGAHVMQWQPKNVVDPVLWLSSNARYVQGRSIRGGVPICWPWFGAHPTDSSYCPHGFARVMPWHLIDADTLQNGATRLVLQIVDTPVGKKQLSYPYTLTLTMTIGETLKLDLSTTNHGTHPFMIGEAFHTYFNVSDIAKIKLTGLEESIYADKVQNYERSMQHGSIKFYSEFDRVYINTTSDCVIEDVGLNRKIRVAKSGSNATVVWTPWADKAHQMGDMGTADEWRKTVCIETANAMENSIVVNPNQTHTLTAEYSVEDF
;
A
#
# COMPACT_ATOMS: atom_id res chain seq x y z
N MET A 1 -9.43 11.40 31.79
CA MET A 1 -9.44 10.22 30.90
C MET A 1 -10.33 10.61 29.73
N ASN A 2 -9.74 11.00 28.60
CA ASN A 2 -10.52 11.35 27.41
C ASN A 2 -11.11 10.07 26.83
N ASN A 3 -12.40 10.10 26.51
CA ASN A 3 -13.11 9.00 25.89
C ASN A 3 -12.75 9.00 24.39
N PRO A 4 -12.03 7.99 23.87
CA PRO A 4 -11.59 7.96 22.47
C PRO A 4 -12.77 8.04 21.49
N VAL A 5 -13.93 7.51 21.87
CA VAL A 5 -15.16 7.57 21.08
C VAL A 5 -15.69 9.00 20.96
N ALA A 6 -15.53 9.81 22.01
CA ALA A 6 -15.97 11.21 22.00
C ALA A 6 -15.01 12.11 21.18
N GLU A 7 -13.70 11.81 21.15
CA GLU A 7 -12.73 12.52 20.30
C GLU A 7 -12.95 12.21 18.81
N GLN A 8 -13.26 10.96 18.45
CA GLN A 8 -13.60 10.59 17.08
C GLN A 8 -14.89 11.30 16.60
N GLN A 9 -15.93 11.34 17.45
CA GLN A 9 -17.20 12.02 17.14
C GLN A 9 -17.06 13.54 16.97
N LEU A 10 -16.06 14.17 17.59
CA LEU A 10 -15.76 15.58 17.42
C LEU A 10 -15.01 15.85 16.10
N LEU A 11 -14.06 14.99 15.74
CA LEU A 11 -13.37 15.04 14.44
C LEU A 11 -14.36 14.83 13.28
N ASP A 12 -15.30 13.88 13.42
CA ASP A 12 -16.35 13.67 12.43
C ASP A 12 -17.23 14.92 12.22
N GLN A 13 -17.41 15.77 13.24
CA GLN A 13 -18.11 17.05 13.14
C GLN A 13 -17.28 18.14 12.46
N ASP A 14 -15.96 18.15 12.66
CA ASP A 14 -15.05 19.12 12.02
C ASP A 14 -14.89 18.84 10.50
N PHE A 15 -15.01 17.58 10.07
CA PHE A 15 -14.99 17.20 8.66
C PHE A 15 -16.37 17.18 7.98
N ALA A 16 -17.46 17.32 8.74
CA ALA A 16 -18.84 17.24 8.25
C ALA A 16 -19.20 18.28 7.16
N PHE A 17 -18.36 19.28 6.93
CA PHE A 17 -18.58 20.34 5.94
C PHE A 17 -17.95 20.08 4.57
N LYS A 18 -17.30 18.93 4.36
CA LYS A 18 -16.73 18.56 3.05
C LYS A 18 -17.64 17.59 2.29
N PRO A 19 -18.36 18.04 1.24
CA PRO A 19 -19.35 17.22 0.56
C PRO A 19 -18.76 16.00 -0.16
N GLU A 20 -17.47 16.02 -0.50
CA GLU A 20 -16.76 14.91 -1.16
C GLU A 20 -16.36 13.78 -0.19
N LEU A 21 -16.49 13.99 1.12
CA LEU A 21 -16.05 13.10 2.18
C LEU A 21 -17.23 12.47 2.89
N LYS A 22 -17.27 11.14 2.92
CA LYS A 22 -18.30 10.40 3.65
C LYS A 22 -17.66 9.34 4.54
N PHE A 23 -18.07 9.32 5.80
CA PHE A 23 -17.70 8.27 6.73
C PHE A 23 -18.74 7.16 6.71
N SER A 24 -18.28 5.91 6.72
CA SER A 24 -19.15 4.74 6.84
C SER A 24 -18.55 3.72 7.80
N GLU A 25 -19.40 2.88 8.37
CA GLU A 25 -18.99 1.76 9.23
C GLU A 25 -19.70 0.50 8.73
N ASP A 26 -18.99 -0.62 8.69
CA ASP A 26 -19.60 -1.91 8.35
C ASP A 26 -20.20 -2.61 9.58
N SER A 27 -20.86 -3.75 9.35
CA SER A 27 -21.44 -4.57 10.41
C SER A 27 -20.42 -5.19 11.38
N HIS A 28 -19.13 -5.11 11.07
CA HIS A 28 -18.03 -5.60 11.91
C HIS A 28 -17.32 -4.47 12.66
N GLY A 29 -17.80 -3.23 12.55
CA GLY A 29 -17.26 -2.05 13.23
C GLY A 29 -15.99 -1.49 12.57
N LEU A 30 -15.63 -1.91 11.35
CA LEU A 30 -14.58 -1.25 10.61
C LEU A 30 -15.11 0.05 10.01
N GLN A 31 -14.33 1.11 10.18
CA GLN A 31 -14.65 2.44 9.70
C GLN A 31 -13.93 2.75 8.40
N PHE A 32 -14.61 3.47 7.52
CA PHE A 32 -14.13 3.82 6.19
C PHE A 32 -14.33 5.30 5.90
N ILE A 33 -13.43 5.83 5.07
CA ILE A 33 -13.57 7.11 4.39
C ILE A 33 -13.88 6.79 2.91
N GLU A 34 -15.01 7.30 2.43
CA GLU A 34 -15.41 7.29 1.03
C GLU A 34 -15.17 8.69 0.46
N ILE A 35 -14.45 8.76 -0.66
CA ILE A 35 -14.19 9.98 -1.42
C ILE A 35 -14.97 9.94 -2.72
N ASP A 36 -15.68 11.02 -3.02
CA ASP A 36 -16.27 11.28 -4.33
C ASP A 36 -16.04 12.75 -4.69
N ASN A 37 -14.90 13.03 -5.31
CA ASN A 37 -14.56 14.37 -5.80
C ASN A 37 -14.71 14.44 -7.33
N THR A 38 -14.42 15.61 -7.90
CA THR A 38 -14.60 15.82 -9.35
C THR A 38 -13.64 15.00 -10.21
N LEU A 39 -12.56 14.47 -9.64
CA LEU A 39 -11.48 13.79 -10.35
C LEU A 39 -11.49 12.27 -10.16
N ALA A 40 -11.91 11.78 -8.99
CA ALA A 40 -11.86 10.36 -8.66
C ALA A 40 -12.87 9.96 -7.56
N THR A 41 -13.11 8.66 -7.46
CA THR A 41 -13.63 8.04 -6.23
C THR A 41 -12.56 7.22 -5.53
N ALA A 42 -12.66 7.10 -4.21
CA ALA A 42 -11.80 6.21 -3.43
C ALA A 42 -12.52 5.67 -2.19
N LYS A 43 -12.05 4.53 -1.69
CA LYS A 43 -12.50 3.98 -0.40
C LYS A 43 -11.28 3.56 0.42
N ILE A 44 -11.20 4.09 1.63
CA ILE A 44 -10.08 3.91 2.55
C ILE A 44 -10.61 3.31 3.84
N ALA A 45 -10.06 2.18 4.30
CA ALA A 45 -10.33 1.71 5.65
C ALA A 45 -9.42 2.44 6.65
N LEU A 46 -9.98 2.93 7.75
CA LEU A 46 -9.18 3.54 8.83
C LEU A 46 -8.23 2.52 9.47
N GLN A 47 -8.62 1.24 9.50
CA GLN A 47 -7.66 0.18 9.81
C GLN A 47 -6.61 0.12 8.71
N GLY A 48 -5.35 0.28 9.11
CA GLY A 48 -4.21 0.25 8.20
C GLY A 48 -4.04 1.47 7.33
N ALA A 49 -4.87 2.52 7.47
CA ALA A 49 -4.99 3.61 6.50
C ALA A 49 -5.03 3.05 5.06
N HIS A 50 -5.81 1.98 4.88
CA HIS A 50 -5.71 1.06 3.76
C HIS A 50 -6.55 1.57 2.60
N VAL A 51 -5.91 2.03 1.52
CA VAL A 51 -6.62 2.38 0.28
C VAL A 51 -7.13 1.10 -0.37
N MET A 52 -8.42 0.85 -0.30
CA MET A 52 -9.04 -0.35 -0.87
C MET A 52 -9.36 -0.16 -2.35
N GLN A 53 -9.80 1.05 -2.71
CA GLN A 53 -10.24 1.42 -4.04
C GLN A 53 -9.77 2.84 -4.35
N TRP A 54 -9.39 3.06 -5.60
CA TRP A 54 -9.17 4.37 -6.20
C TRP A 54 -9.50 4.25 -7.69
N GLN A 55 -10.33 5.18 -8.17
CA GLN A 55 -10.84 5.18 -9.53
C GLN A 55 -10.90 6.63 -10.05
N PRO A 56 -9.96 7.05 -10.92
CA PRO A 56 -10.11 8.29 -11.68
C PRO A 56 -11.40 8.26 -12.52
N LYS A 57 -12.11 9.39 -12.61
CA LYS A 57 -13.41 9.50 -13.32
C LYS A 57 -13.29 9.24 -14.81
N ASN A 58 -12.11 9.45 -15.40
CA ASN A 58 -11.81 9.20 -16.81
C ASN A 58 -11.38 7.75 -17.10
N VAL A 59 -11.21 6.91 -16.08
CA VAL A 59 -10.84 5.49 -16.24
C VAL A 59 -12.07 4.64 -15.99
N VAL A 60 -12.34 3.68 -16.88
CA VAL A 60 -13.53 2.82 -16.82
C VAL A 60 -13.30 1.63 -15.88
N ASP A 61 -12.19 0.91 -16.05
CA ASP A 61 -11.90 -0.30 -15.30
C ASP A 61 -11.23 0.00 -13.94
N PRO A 62 -11.49 -0.82 -12.90
CA PRO A 62 -10.79 -0.76 -11.61
C PRO A 62 -9.28 -0.66 -11.78
N VAL A 63 -8.64 0.30 -11.11
CA VAL A 63 -7.17 0.43 -11.13
C VAL A 63 -6.51 -0.47 -10.09
N LEU A 64 -7.05 -0.46 -8.86
CA LEU A 64 -6.62 -1.34 -7.79
C LEU A 64 -7.44 -2.63 -7.80
N TRP A 65 -6.78 -3.74 -7.51
CA TRP A 65 -7.45 -5.03 -7.32
C TRP A 65 -7.78 -5.22 -5.84
N LEU A 66 -9.00 -5.67 -5.56
CA LEU A 66 -9.47 -6.03 -4.23
C LEU A 66 -10.11 -7.41 -4.31
N SER A 67 -9.72 -8.30 -3.41
CA SER A 67 -10.25 -9.66 -3.39
C SER A 67 -11.74 -9.69 -3.13
N SER A 68 -12.48 -10.50 -3.89
CA SER A 68 -13.90 -10.79 -3.61
C SER A 68 -14.11 -11.49 -2.25
N ASN A 69 -13.06 -12.13 -1.71
CA ASN A 69 -13.04 -12.81 -0.42
C ASN A 69 -12.21 -12.02 0.63
N ALA A 70 -11.96 -10.73 0.39
CA ALA A 70 -11.32 -9.86 1.36
C ALA A 70 -12.10 -9.88 2.69
N ARG A 71 -11.38 -10.00 3.80
CA ARG A 71 -11.97 -10.09 5.14
C ARG A 71 -11.93 -8.73 5.82
N TYR A 72 -13.09 -8.22 6.19
CA TYR A 72 -13.27 -6.97 6.93
C TYR A 72 -13.34 -7.28 8.42
N VAL A 73 -12.18 -7.55 9.01
CA VAL A 73 -12.08 -7.97 10.42
C VAL A 73 -11.03 -7.12 11.13
N GLN A 74 -11.38 -6.62 12.31
CA GLN A 74 -10.45 -5.87 13.15
C GLN A 74 -9.18 -6.68 13.45
N GLY A 75 -8.01 -6.06 13.31
CA GLY A 75 -6.72 -6.70 13.53
C GLY A 75 -6.29 -7.67 12.43
N ARG A 76 -7.00 -7.76 11.29
CA ARG A 76 -6.60 -8.57 10.13
C ARG A 76 -6.39 -7.70 8.89
N SER A 77 -5.39 -8.04 8.09
CA SER A 77 -5.09 -7.31 6.86
C SER A 77 -6.19 -7.55 5.82
N ILE A 78 -6.55 -6.49 5.09
CA ILE A 78 -7.45 -6.56 3.94
C ILE A 78 -6.63 -7.06 2.73
N ARG A 79 -7.16 -8.02 1.97
CA ARG A 79 -6.50 -8.57 0.77
C ARG A 79 -6.81 -7.71 -0.46
N GLY A 80 -5.78 -7.09 -1.03
CA GLY A 80 -5.88 -6.18 -2.18
C GLY A 80 -5.74 -4.71 -1.77
N GLY A 81 -5.93 -3.79 -2.71
CA GLY A 81 -5.72 -2.36 -2.51
C GLY A 81 -4.24 -2.03 -2.25
N VAL A 82 -3.98 -1.14 -1.29
CA VAL A 82 -2.64 -0.70 -0.89
C VAL A 82 -2.38 -0.97 0.61
N PRO A 83 -2.09 -2.21 1.01
CA PRO A 83 -1.61 -2.49 2.36
C PRO A 83 -0.27 -1.79 2.65
N ILE A 84 -0.14 -1.24 3.85
CA ILE A 84 1.10 -0.65 4.36
C ILE A 84 1.91 -1.70 5.13
N CYS A 85 3.09 -2.03 4.62
CA CYS A 85 4.07 -2.83 5.34
C CYS A 85 4.93 -1.87 6.18
N TRP A 86 4.91 -1.98 7.50
CA TRP A 86 5.76 -1.18 8.39
C TRP A 86 5.67 -1.72 9.84
N PRO A 87 6.78 -1.81 10.62
CA PRO A 87 8.14 -1.32 10.34
C PRO A 87 9.09 -2.40 9.78
N TRP A 88 8.57 -3.51 9.26
CA TRP A 88 9.37 -4.47 8.49
C TRP A 88 8.61 -4.94 7.25
N PHE A 89 9.37 -5.38 6.25
CA PHE A 89 8.86 -6.02 5.04
C PHE A 89 9.15 -7.52 5.05
N GLY A 90 8.17 -8.35 4.69
CA GLY A 90 8.31 -9.82 4.78
C GLY A 90 8.32 -10.31 6.21
N ALA A 91 9.04 -11.39 6.51
CA ALA A 91 9.17 -11.91 7.87
C ALA A 91 9.83 -10.88 8.80
N HIS A 92 9.46 -10.89 10.08
CA HIS A 92 10.14 -10.05 11.08
C HIS A 92 11.62 -10.46 11.17
N PRO A 93 12.57 -9.50 11.29
CA PRO A 93 14.01 -9.78 11.18
C PRO A 93 14.56 -10.74 12.25
N THR A 94 14.01 -10.73 13.48
CA THR A 94 14.54 -11.52 14.61
C THR A 94 13.53 -12.39 15.38
N ASP A 95 12.22 -12.13 15.30
CA ASP A 95 11.18 -12.85 16.03
C ASP A 95 10.09 -13.36 15.06
N SER A 96 10.15 -14.65 14.73
CA SER A 96 9.22 -15.29 13.80
C SER A 96 7.79 -15.47 14.35
N SER A 97 7.53 -15.12 15.60
CA SER A 97 6.17 -15.15 16.17
C SER A 97 5.32 -13.96 15.71
N TYR A 98 5.96 -12.88 15.24
CA TYR A 98 5.25 -11.75 14.67
C TYR A 98 4.83 -11.99 13.22
N CYS A 99 3.68 -11.42 12.87
CA CYS A 99 3.17 -11.47 11.52
C CYS A 99 4.17 -10.84 10.53
N PRO A 100 4.23 -11.35 9.29
CA PRO A 100 5.00 -10.70 8.26
C PRO A 100 4.39 -9.32 7.93
N HIS A 101 5.21 -8.44 7.36
CA HIS A 101 4.86 -7.10 6.87
C HIS A 101 4.46 -6.10 7.96
N GLY A 102 5.00 -6.25 9.16
CA GLY A 102 4.72 -5.30 10.23
C GLY A 102 3.29 -5.34 10.74
N PHE A 103 2.94 -4.29 11.47
CA PHE A 103 1.63 -4.17 12.12
C PHE A 103 0.81 -2.99 11.61
N ALA A 104 1.39 -2.06 10.84
CA ALA A 104 0.71 -0.86 10.37
C ALA A 104 -0.65 -1.17 9.71
N ARG A 105 -0.68 -2.13 8.76
CA ARG A 105 -1.88 -2.58 8.02
C ARG A 105 -3.02 -3.19 8.86
N VAL A 106 -2.81 -3.45 10.16
CA VAL A 106 -3.84 -4.02 11.05
C VAL A 106 -4.14 -3.15 12.26
N MET A 107 -3.45 -2.02 12.42
CA MET A 107 -3.70 -1.06 13.50
C MET A 107 -4.77 -0.04 13.08
N PRO A 108 -5.48 0.57 14.02
CA PRO A 108 -6.32 1.72 13.74
C PRO A 108 -5.47 2.97 13.42
N TRP A 109 -6.00 3.82 12.56
CA TRP A 109 -5.44 5.13 12.22
C TRP A 109 -6.51 6.20 12.41
N HIS A 110 -6.11 7.41 12.78
CA HIS A 110 -6.99 8.57 12.86
C HIS A 110 -6.77 9.48 11.67
N LEU A 111 -7.85 9.98 11.09
CA LEU A 111 -7.80 11.14 10.20
C LEU A 111 -7.52 12.38 11.07
N ILE A 112 -6.38 13.04 10.83
CA ILE A 112 -5.96 14.22 11.60
C ILE A 112 -6.09 15.52 10.80
N ASP A 113 -6.21 15.43 9.48
CA ASP A 113 -6.37 16.58 8.59
C ASP A 113 -6.98 16.17 7.25
N ALA A 114 -7.74 17.07 6.62
CA ALA A 114 -8.33 16.86 5.31
C ALA A 114 -8.57 18.19 4.59
N ASP A 115 -8.22 18.25 3.31
CA ASP A 115 -8.34 19.45 2.46
C ASP A 115 -8.85 19.12 1.06
N THR A 116 -9.56 20.07 0.46
CA THR A 116 -9.79 20.11 -0.99
C THR A 116 -8.69 20.96 -1.62
N LEU A 117 -7.90 20.39 -2.52
CA LEU A 117 -6.84 21.10 -3.23
C LEU A 117 -7.42 21.98 -4.35
N GLN A 118 -6.64 22.96 -4.82
CA GLN A 118 -7.08 23.91 -5.85
C GLN A 118 -7.50 23.23 -7.17
N ASN A 119 -6.94 22.07 -7.49
CA ASN A 119 -7.30 21.28 -8.67
C ASN A 119 -8.53 20.37 -8.47
N GLY A 120 -9.14 20.37 -7.28
CA GLY A 120 -10.28 19.52 -6.94
C GLY A 120 -9.93 18.14 -6.38
N ALA A 121 -8.63 17.81 -6.25
CA ALA A 121 -8.21 16.59 -5.56
C ALA A 121 -8.44 16.71 -4.04
N THR A 122 -8.62 15.58 -3.36
CA THR A 122 -8.76 15.54 -1.90
C THR A 122 -7.44 15.12 -1.26
N ARG A 123 -6.96 15.90 -0.30
CA ARG A 123 -5.83 15.55 0.56
C ARG A 123 -6.34 15.02 1.88
N LEU A 124 -5.83 13.87 2.33
CA LEU A 124 -6.07 13.31 3.67
C LEU A 124 -4.75 13.12 4.39
N VAL A 125 -4.72 13.34 5.70
CA VAL A 125 -3.60 13.00 6.55
C VAL A 125 -4.09 12.06 7.64
N LEU A 126 -3.58 10.84 7.63
CA LEU A 126 -3.88 9.84 8.65
C LEU A 126 -2.64 9.57 9.49
N GLN A 127 -2.84 9.39 10.79
CA GLN A 127 -1.77 9.01 11.72
C GLN A 127 -2.10 7.70 12.42
N ILE A 128 -1.12 6.80 12.53
CA ILE A 128 -1.33 5.54 13.25
C ILE A 128 -1.63 5.81 14.72
N VAL A 129 -2.52 5.00 15.30
CA VAL A 129 -2.82 5.06 16.72
C VAL A 129 -1.81 4.25 17.51
N ASP A 130 -1.29 4.86 18.56
CA ASP A 130 -0.44 4.21 19.55
C ASP A 130 -1.22 3.20 20.39
N THR A 131 -1.06 1.90 20.11
CA THR A 131 -1.68 0.83 20.88
C THR A 131 -0.66 0.06 21.73
N PRO A 132 -1.06 -0.58 22.84
CA PRO A 132 -0.16 -1.49 23.57
C PRO A 132 0.41 -2.62 22.70
N VAL A 133 -0.34 -3.08 21.69
CA VAL A 133 0.09 -4.11 20.74
C VAL A 133 1.19 -3.58 19.81
N GLY A 134 1.06 -2.34 19.31
CA GLY A 134 2.09 -1.68 18.51
C GLY A 134 3.36 -1.41 19.35
N LYS A 135 3.20 -0.88 20.56
CA LYS A 135 4.31 -0.60 21.49
C LYS A 135 5.11 -1.84 21.89
N LYS A 136 4.47 -3.01 21.94
CA LYS A 136 5.14 -4.29 22.19
C LYS A 136 6.00 -4.73 20.99
N GLN A 137 5.59 -4.39 19.77
CA GLN A 137 6.28 -4.77 18.53
C GLN A 137 7.40 -3.78 18.17
N LEU A 138 7.21 -2.48 18.46
CA LEU A 138 8.23 -1.46 18.30
C LEU A 138 8.17 -0.49 19.48
N SER A 139 9.17 -0.56 20.36
CA SER A 139 9.20 0.23 21.61
C SER A 139 9.79 1.64 21.46
N TYR A 140 10.40 1.94 20.30
CA TYR A 140 10.93 3.28 20.03
C TYR A 140 9.79 4.30 19.93
N PRO A 141 9.96 5.54 20.43
CA PRO A 141 8.96 6.58 20.23
C PRO A 141 9.04 7.09 18.77
N TYR A 142 7.91 7.04 18.07
CA TYR A 142 7.82 7.43 16.67
C TYR A 142 6.49 8.14 16.38
N THR A 143 6.43 8.81 15.23
CA THR A 143 5.17 9.14 14.57
C THR A 143 5.18 8.51 13.19
N LEU A 144 4.08 7.86 12.82
CA LEU A 144 3.85 7.35 11.47
C LEU A 144 2.61 8.03 10.90
N THR A 145 2.80 8.76 9.81
CA THR A 145 1.75 9.55 9.15
C THR A 145 1.70 9.18 7.69
N LEU A 146 0.49 8.96 7.16
CA LEU A 146 0.24 8.78 5.74
C LEU A 146 -0.52 9.99 5.21
N THR A 147 0.10 10.73 4.29
CA THR A 147 -0.59 11.74 3.49
C THR A 147 -1.03 11.11 2.18
N MET A 148 -2.31 11.26 1.84
CA MET A 148 -2.89 10.79 0.58
C MET A 148 -3.34 12.00 -0.22
N THR A 149 -3.02 12.05 -1.51
CA THR A 149 -3.64 12.98 -2.46
C THR A 149 -4.40 12.16 -3.49
N ILE A 150 -5.72 12.35 -3.54
CA ILE A 150 -6.67 11.52 -4.27
C ILE A 150 -7.30 12.37 -5.37
N GLY A 151 -6.86 12.18 -6.60
CA GLY A 151 -7.41 12.81 -7.80
C GLY A 151 -7.23 11.93 -9.03
N GLU A 152 -6.91 12.54 -10.18
CA GLU A 152 -6.56 11.81 -11.42
C GLU A 152 -5.36 10.88 -11.22
N THR A 153 -4.47 11.22 -10.28
CA THR A 153 -3.44 10.34 -9.72
C THR A 153 -3.77 10.03 -8.26
N LEU A 154 -3.24 8.90 -7.77
CA LEU A 154 -3.22 8.59 -6.34
C LEU A 154 -1.78 8.69 -5.86
N LYS A 155 -1.50 9.68 -5.02
CA LYS A 155 -0.19 9.85 -4.37
C LYS A 155 -0.27 9.55 -2.89
N LEU A 156 0.70 8.78 -2.41
CA LEU A 156 0.83 8.32 -1.03
C LEU A 156 2.21 8.66 -0.50
N ASP A 157 2.27 9.38 0.62
CA ASP A 157 3.50 9.74 1.33
C ASP A 157 3.45 9.19 2.76
N LEU A 158 4.16 8.10 3.02
CA LEU A 158 4.28 7.48 4.35
C LEU A 158 5.53 8.01 5.05
N SER A 159 5.34 8.78 6.12
CA SER A 159 6.42 9.43 6.86
C SER A 159 6.61 8.82 8.24
N THR A 160 7.83 8.33 8.51
CA THR A 160 8.28 7.85 9.82
C THR A 160 9.19 8.89 10.45
N THR A 161 8.78 9.46 11.58
CA THR A 161 9.61 10.37 12.39
C THR A 161 10.10 9.64 13.63
N ASN A 162 11.41 9.69 13.89
CA ASN A 162 12.02 9.13 15.10
C ASN A 162 12.07 10.21 16.20
N HIS A 163 11.29 10.02 17.26
CA HIS A 163 11.29 10.90 18.45
C HIS A 163 12.19 10.38 19.58
N GLY A 164 12.93 9.32 19.31
CA GLY A 164 13.84 8.69 20.24
C GLY A 164 15.19 9.38 20.31
N THR A 165 16.05 8.88 21.18
CA THR A 165 17.43 9.34 21.35
C THR A 165 18.44 8.49 20.58
N HIS A 166 17.99 7.41 19.94
CA HIS A 166 18.82 6.46 19.17
C HIS A 166 18.20 6.19 17.80
N PRO A 167 19.02 5.89 16.77
CA PRO A 167 18.50 5.47 15.48
C PRO A 167 17.76 4.13 15.59
N PHE A 168 16.75 3.92 14.75
CA PHE A 168 16.15 2.60 14.52
C PHE A 168 16.03 2.29 13.04
N MET A 169 16.02 1.01 12.70
CA MET A 169 15.90 0.53 11.33
C MET A 169 14.45 0.16 11.02
N ILE A 170 14.00 0.49 9.81
CA ILE A 170 12.70 0.08 9.27
C ILE A 170 12.85 -0.61 7.91
N GLY A 171 12.01 -1.61 7.69
CA GLY A 171 11.60 -2.03 6.35
C GLY A 171 10.15 -1.60 6.11
N GLU A 172 9.84 -1.19 4.90
CA GLU A 172 8.51 -0.64 4.60
C GLU A 172 8.14 -0.86 3.14
N ALA A 173 6.83 -0.89 2.87
CA ALA A 173 6.34 -0.93 1.51
C ALA A 173 4.89 -0.45 1.40
N PHE A 174 4.55 0.13 0.24
CA PHE A 174 3.19 0.10 -0.27
C PHE A 174 3.01 -1.18 -1.09
N HIS A 175 2.31 -2.17 -0.55
CA HIS A 175 2.13 -3.49 -1.18
C HIS A 175 1.00 -3.47 -2.22
N THR A 176 1.09 -2.59 -3.21
CA THR A 176 -0.04 -2.25 -4.09
C THR A 176 -0.44 -3.39 -5.01
N TYR A 177 -1.72 -3.78 -4.96
CA TYR A 177 -2.34 -4.75 -5.87
C TYR A 177 -3.00 -3.99 -7.02
N PHE A 178 -2.44 -4.11 -8.23
CA PHE A 178 -3.06 -3.54 -9.43
C PHE A 178 -4.02 -4.53 -10.04
N ASN A 179 -5.13 -4.02 -10.57
CA ASN A 179 -6.08 -4.80 -11.37
C ASN A 179 -5.62 -4.81 -12.83
N VAL A 180 -5.55 -5.98 -13.42
CA VAL A 180 -5.09 -6.20 -14.80
C VAL A 180 -6.05 -7.14 -15.53
N SER A 181 -6.08 -7.08 -16.87
CA SER A 181 -6.94 -7.95 -17.69
C SER A 181 -6.63 -9.43 -17.45
N ASP A 182 -5.35 -9.79 -17.54
CA ASP A 182 -4.80 -11.12 -17.34
C ASP A 182 -3.29 -10.99 -17.15
N ILE A 183 -2.78 -11.47 -16.00
CA ILE A 183 -1.36 -11.47 -15.64
C ILE A 183 -0.46 -12.09 -16.72
N ALA A 184 -0.98 -13.05 -17.50
CA ALA A 184 -0.23 -13.68 -18.58
C ALA A 184 -0.09 -12.81 -19.85
N LYS A 185 -0.83 -11.69 -19.93
CA LYS A 185 -0.90 -10.80 -21.11
C LYS A 185 -0.31 -9.42 -20.87
N ILE A 186 -0.03 -9.06 -19.62
CA ILE A 186 0.62 -7.79 -19.30
C ILE A 186 2.14 -7.88 -19.50
N LYS A 187 2.75 -6.72 -19.61
CA LYS A 187 4.21 -6.54 -19.56
C LYS A 187 4.55 -5.46 -18.55
N LEU A 188 5.64 -5.63 -17.81
CA LEU A 188 6.14 -4.62 -16.87
C LEU A 188 7.52 -4.12 -17.31
N THR A 189 7.68 -2.81 -17.39
CA THR A 189 8.95 -2.12 -17.72
C THR A 189 9.42 -1.23 -16.57
N GLY A 190 10.66 -0.76 -16.65
CA GLY A 190 11.29 0.11 -15.64
C GLY A 190 12.30 -0.60 -14.73
N LEU A 191 12.46 -1.92 -14.90
CA LEU A 191 13.34 -2.79 -14.10
C LEU A 191 14.37 -3.52 -14.95
N GLU A 192 14.51 -3.13 -16.21
CA GLU A 192 15.55 -3.63 -17.11
C GLU A 192 16.94 -3.42 -16.48
N GLU A 193 17.79 -4.42 -16.62
CA GLU A 193 19.18 -4.46 -16.12
C GLU A 193 19.34 -4.27 -14.60
N SER A 194 18.23 -4.34 -13.85
CA SER A 194 18.25 -4.29 -12.39
C SER A 194 18.59 -5.66 -11.81
N ILE A 195 19.34 -5.67 -10.70
CA ILE A 195 19.60 -6.88 -9.91
C ILE A 195 18.35 -7.18 -9.09
N TYR A 196 17.94 -8.45 -9.05
CA TYR A 196 16.88 -8.92 -8.16
C TYR A 196 17.34 -10.08 -7.29
N ALA A 197 16.62 -10.30 -6.19
CA ALA A 197 16.60 -11.55 -5.44
C ALA A 197 15.25 -12.25 -5.64
N ASP A 198 15.25 -13.51 -6.08
CA ASP A 198 14.02 -14.27 -6.39
C ASP A 198 13.63 -15.16 -5.21
N LYS A 199 12.54 -14.82 -4.51
CA LYS A 199 12.09 -15.56 -3.33
C LYS A 199 11.59 -16.97 -3.68
N VAL A 200 11.11 -17.19 -4.90
CA VAL A 200 10.70 -18.54 -5.38
C VAL A 200 11.93 -19.42 -5.53
N GLN A 201 13.08 -18.83 -5.85
CA GLN A 201 14.37 -19.51 -5.96
C GLN A 201 15.27 -19.26 -4.73
N ASN A 202 14.70 -19.27 -3.53
CA ASN A 202 15.44 -19.12 -2.26
C ASN A 202 16.36 -17.88 -2.20
N TYR A 203 15.90 -16.75 -2.75
CA TYR A 203 16.62 -15.48 -2.83
C TYR A 203 17.86 -15.52 -3.73
N GLU A 204 17.95 -16.46 -4.67
CA GLU A 204 18.97 -16.43 -5.72
C GLU A 204 18.95 -15.09 -6.46
N ARG A 205 20.15 -14.54 -6.69
CA ARG A 205 20.31 -13.23 -7.32
C ARG A 205 20.66 -13.37 -8.79
N SER A 206 20.03 -12.55 -9.60
CA SER A 206 20.30 -12.46 -11.02
C SER A 206 19.97 -11.06 -11.54
N MET A 207 20.18 -10.83 -12.83
CA MET A 207 19.88 -9.59 -13.52
C MET A 207 18.62 -9.77 -14.37
N GLN A 208 17.74 -8.76 -14.33
CA GLN A 208 16.59 -8.72 -15.21
C GLN A 208 17.01 -8.23 -16.60
N HIS A 209 16.62 -8.96 -17.63
CA HIS A 209 16.89 -8.57 -19.01
C HIS A 209 15.59 -8.28 -19.74
N GLY A 210 15.50 -7.06 -20.27
CA GLY A 210 14.29 -6.56 -20.89
C GLY A 210 13.08 -6.57 -19.94
N SER A 211 11.92 -6.34 -20.52
CA SER A 211 10.67 -6.24 -19.76
C SER A 211 10.26 -7.56 -19.11
N ILE A 212 9.60 -7.47 -17.95
CA ILE A 212 9.08 -8.62 -17.23
C ILE A 212 7.77 -9.09 -17.87
N LYS A 213 7.66 -10.41 -18.02
CA LYS A 213 6.45 -11.15 -18.43
C LYS A 213 6.26 -12.31 -17.46
N PHE A 214 5.02 -12.70 -17.21
CA PHE A 214 4.68 -13.65 -16.17
C PHE A 214 4.20 -14.97 -16.78
N TYR A 215 4.83 -16.08 -16.36
CA TYR A 215 4.51 -17.43 -16.84
C TYR A 215 4.33 -18.46 -15.70
N SER A 216 4.53 -18.03 -14.46
CA SER A 216 4.52 -18.85 -13.25
C SER A 216 4.35 -17.96 -12.02
N GLU A 217 4.41 -18.56 -10.82
CA GLU A 217 4.63 -17.81 -9.58
C GLU A 217 5.84 -16.88 -9.74
N PHE A 218 5.69 -15.66 -9.23
CA PHE A 218 6.69 -14.61 -9.33
C PHE A 218 6.75 -13.89 -7.99
N ASP A 219 7.93 -13.82 -7.39
CA ASP A 219 8.16 -13.09 -6.14
C ASP A 219 9.61 -12.60 -6.12
N ARG A 220 9.84 -11.39 -6.64
CA ARG A 220 11.19 -10.83 -6.78
C ARG A 220 11.30 -9.49 -6.10
N VAL A 221 12.42 -9.29 -5.39
CA VAL A 221 12.82 -8.00 -4.84
C VAL A 221 13.92 -7.44 -5.74
N TYR A 222 13.61 -6.41 -6.50
CA TYR A 222 14.58 -5.64 -7.27
C TYR A 222 15.26 -4.66 -6.34
N ILE A 223 16.57 -4.80 -6.21
CA ILE A 223 17.40 -4.05 -5.25
C ILE A 223 18.07 -2.87 -5.95
N ASN A 224 18.23 -1.78 -5.21
CA ASN A 224 18.86 -0.55 -5.68
C ASN A 224 18.14 0.10 -6.87
N THR A 225 16.81 0.02 -6.86
CA THR A 225 15.96 0.61 -7.90
C THR A 225 15.26 1.87 -7.41
N THR A 226 15.31 2.91 -8.23
CA THR A 226 14.61 4.19 -8.03
C THR A 226 13.71 4.57 -9.20
N SER A 227 13.80 3.85 -10.32
CA SER A 227 12.99 4.08 -11.51
C SER A 227 11.51 3.79 -11.28
N ASP A 228 10.67 4.54 -11.99
CA ASP A 228 9.26 4.22 -12.17
C ASP A 228 9.10 2.84 -12.83
N CYS A 229 8.01 2.16 -12.51
CA CYS A 229 7.56 0.99 -13.24
C CYS A 229 6.32 1.31 -14.07
N VAL A 230 6.17 0.67 -15.23
CA VAL A 230 4.95 0.81 -16.06
C VAL A 230 4.39 -0.56 -16.39
N ILE A 231 3.13 -0.78 -15.98
CA ILE A 231 2.33 -1.93 -16.38
C ILE A 231 1.68 -1.61 -17.73
N GLU A 232 2.03 -2.34 -18.77
CA GLU A 232 1.40 -2.28 -20.08
C GLU A 232 0.32 -3.37 -20.15
N ASP A 233 -0.96 -2.98 -20.17
CA ASP A 233 -2.10 -3.89 -20.21
C ASP A 233 -2.89 -3.69 -21.51
N VAL A 234 -2.56 -4.51 -22.51
CA VAL A 234 -3.24 -4.50 -23.81
C VAL A 234 -4.71 -4.92 -23.69
N GLY A 235 -5.04 -5.79 -22.73
CA GLY A 235 -6.41 -6.30 -22.58
C GLY A 235 -7.38 -5.25 -22.05
N LEU A 236 -6.90 -4.28 -21.26
CA LEU A 236 -7.67 -3.10 -20.81
C LEU A 236 -7.32 -1.82 -21.60
N ASN A 237 -6.49 -1.93 -22.65
CA ASN A 237 -6.03 -0.81 -23.46
C ASN A 237 -5.51 0.39 -22.63
N ARG A 238 -4.65 0.12 -21.66
CA ARG A 238 -4.11 1.15 -20.75
C ARG A 238 -2.69 0.85 -20.31
N LYS A 239 -2.02 1.87 -19.77
CA LYS A 239 -0.81 1.75 -18.99
C LYS A 239 -1.06 2.24 -17.57
N ILE A 240 -0.43 1.60 -16.59
CA ILE A 240 -0.43 2.09 -15.21
C ILE A 240 1.02 2.40 -14.83
N ARG A 241 1.31 3.67 -14.55
CA ARG A 241 2.63 4.08 -14.05
C ARG A 241 2.64 4.01 -12.53
N VAL A 242 3.75 3.51 -12.00
CA VAL A 242 4.07 3.41 -10.59
C VAL A 242 5.33 4.23 -10.37
N ALA A 243 5.17 5.51 -10.06
CA ALA A 243 6.27 6.40 -9.71
C ALA A 243 6.60 6.25 -8.23
N LYS A 244 7.88 6.40 -7.88
CA LYS A 244 8.33 6.24 -6.50
C LYS A 244 9.49 7.15 -6.13
N SER A 245 9.56 7.50 -4.85
CA SER A 245 10.73 8.13 -4.26
C SER A 245 10.84 7.76 -2.78
N GLY A 246 11.97 8.10 -2.14
CA GLY A 246 12.24 7.67 -0.76
C GLY A 246 12.33 6.15 -0.59
N SER A 247 12.51 5.41 -1.69
CA SER A 247 12.63 3.96 -1.72
C SER A 247 13.76 3.52 -2.64
N ASN A 248 14.45 2.46 -2.26
CA ASN A 248 15.52 1.88 -3.07
C ASN A 248 15.29 0.40 -3.43
N ALA A 249 14.06 -0.08 -3.35
CA ALA A 249 13.66 -1.37 -3.89
C ALA A 249 12.29 -1.30 -4.56
N THR A 250 12.04 -2.26 -5.46
CA THR A 250 10.73 -2.55 -6.04
C THR A 250 10.45 -4.03 -5.85
N VAL A 251 9.30 -4.40 -5.31
CA VAL A 251 8.89 -5.82 -5.25
C VAL A 251 7.85 -6.08 -6.31
N VAL A 252 7.99 -7.20 -7.02
CA VAL A 252 7.00 -7.64 -8.00
C VAL A 252 6.52 -9.01 -7.59
N TRP A 253 5.21 -9.16 -7.42
CA TRP A 253 4.61 -10.38 -6.91
C TRP A 253 3.32 -10.77 -7.63
N THR A 254 3.20 -12.05 -7.97
CA THR A 254 1.93 -12.72 -8.28
C THR A 254 1.97 -14.15 -7.75
N PRO A 255 0.93 -14.63 -7.05
CA PRO A 255 0.96 -15.92 -6.39
C PRO A 255 0.90 -17.10 -7.37
N TRP A 256 0.34 -16.89 -8.57
CA TRP A 256 -0.07 -17.97 -9.47
C TRP A 256 -1.12 -18.91 -8.84
N ALA A 257 -1.58 -19.90 -9.61
CA ALA A 257 -2.71 -20.75 -9.25
C ALA A 257 -2.52 -21.50 -7.93
N ASP A 258 -1.46 -22.32 -7.81
CA ASP A 258 -1.29 -23.24 -6.68
C ASP A 258 -1.20 -22.50 -5.34
N LYS A 259 -0.49 -21.36 -5.30
CA LYS A 259 -0.37 -20.55 -4.09
C LYS A 259 -1.65 -19.75 -3.82
N ALA A 260 -2.31 -19.20 -4.85
CA ALA A 260 -3.57 -18.49 -4.69
C ALA A 260 -4.66 -19.40 -4.12
N HIS A 261 -4.75 -20.66 -4.56
CA HIS A 261 -5.73 -21.63 -4.07
C HIS A 261 -5.50 -22.04 -2.61
N GLN A 262 -4.29 -21.87 -2.09
CA GLN A 262 -3.97 -22.05 -0.66
C GLN A 262 -4.32 -20.82 0.18
N MET A 263 -4.55 -19.65 -0.45
CA MET A 263 -4.91 -18.42 0.21
C MET A 263 -6.43 -18.29 0.30
N GLY A 264 -6.98 -18.58 1.49
CA GLY A 264 -8.43 -18.50 1.74
C GLY A 264 -9.03 -17.08 1.73
N ASP A 265 -8.27 -16.07 1.30
CA ASP A 265 -8.72 -14.70 1.09
C ASP A 265 -8.36 -14.15 -0.30
N MET A 266 -7.86 -14.98 -1.25
CA MET A 266 -7.44 -14.56 -2.60
C MET A 266 -8.56 -14.71 -3.66
N GLY A 267 -9.78 -14.34 -3.28
CA GLY A 267 -10.93 -14.28 -4.19
C GLY A 267 -11.38 -15.64 -4.71
N THR A 268 -12.06 -15.62 -5.85
CA THR A 268 -12.46 -16.81 -6.60
C THR A 268 -11.27 -17.50 -7.30
N ALA A 269 -11.45 -18.75 -7.77
CA ALA A 269 -10.35 -19.61 -8.23
C ALA A 269 -9.43 -19.00 -9.31
N ASP A 270 -9.95 -18.13 -10.18
CA ASP A 270 -9.18 -17.49 -11.27
C ASP A 270 -8.90 -15.99 -11.02
N GLU A 271 -9.28 -15.46 -9.86
CA GLU A 271 -9.19 -14.03 -9.58
C GLU A 271 -7.74 -13.54 -9.46
N TRP A 272 -6.83 -14.43 -9.05
CA TRP A 272 -5.39 -14.18 -9.03
C TRP A 272 -4.84 -13.77 -10.41
N ARG A 273 -5.50 -14.17 -11.51
CA ARG A 273 -5.09 -13.76 -12.87
C ARG A 273 -5.31 -12.28 -13.11
N LYS A 274 -6.20 -11.64 -12.35
CA LYS A 274 -6.56 -10.23 -12.52
C LYS A 274 -5.71 -9.31 -11.65
N THR A 275 -4.63 -9.80 -11.06
CA THR A 275 -3.79 -8.96 -10.21
C THR A 275 -2.29 -9.22 -10.35
N VAL A 276 -1.55 -8.13 -10.18
CA VAL A 276 -0.10 -8.11 -9.97
C VAL A 276 0.20 -7.11 -8.85
N CYS A 277 1.14 -7.45 -7.98
CA CYS A 277 1.68 -6.50 -7.03
C CYS A 277 2.93 -5.87 -7.58
N ILE A 278 2.95 -4.53 -7.63
CA ILE A 278 4.16 -3.73 -7.85
C ILE A 278 4.30 -2.84 -6.63
N GLU A 279 5.30 -3.14 -5.81
CA GLU A 279 5.39 -2.58 -4.47
C GLU A 279 6.57 -1.61 -4.38
N THR A 280 6.26 -0.40 -3.96
CA THR A 280 7.26 0.63 -3.64
C THR A 280 7.82 0.33 -2.26
N ALA A 281 9.10 -0.04 -2.15
CA ALA A 281 9.64 -0.66 -0.93
C ALA A 281 11.04 -0.20 -0.52
N ASN A 282 11.29 -0.30 0.78
CA ASN A 282 12.61 -0.37 1.41
C ASN A 282 12.70 -1.73 2.11
N ALA A 283 13.40 -2.67 1.48
CA ALA A 283 13.43 -4.08 1.89
C ALA A 283 14.83 -4.67 1.74
N MET A 284 15.10 -5.77 2.46
CA MET A 284 16.41 -6.43 2.48
C MET A 284 17.52 -5.44 2.85
N GLU A 285 18.61 -5.39 2.07
CA GLU A 285 19.70 -4.43 2.29
C GLU A 285 19.30 -2.95 2.12
N ASN A 286 18.12 -2.66 1.56
CA ASN A 286 17.59 -1.32 1.38
C ASN A 286 16.66 -0.87 2.52
N SER A 287 16.65 -1.58 3.66
CA SER A 287 16.05 -1.07 4.89
C SER A 287 16.70 0.25 5.33
N ILE A 288 15.90 1.13 5.92
CA ILE A 288 16.28 2.51 6.24
C ILE A 288 16.60 2.66 7.71
N VAL A 289 17.66 3.40 8.03
CA VAL A 289 17.95 3.85 9.39
C VAL A 289 17.40 5.26 9.57
N VAL A 290 16.46 5.44 10.50
CA VAL A 290 15.90 6.76 10.84
C VAL A 290 16.61 7.29 12.08
N ASN A 291 17.41 8.36 11.90
CA ASN A 291 18.15 8.99 12.99
C ASN A 291 17.24 9.80 13.94
N PRO A 292 17.65 10.06 15.19
CA PRO A 292 16.92 10.91 16.12
C PRO A 292 16.48 12.26 15.53
N ASN A 293 15.22 12.62 15.73
CA ASN A 293 14.58 13.85 15.22
C ASN A 293 14.61 14.00 13.70
N GLN A 294 14.85 12.91 12.96
CA GLN A 294 14.74 12.88 11.50
C GLN A 294 13.46 12.18 11.08
N THR A 295 13.01 12.56 9.88
CA THR A 295 11.88 11.94 9.20
C THR A 295 12.36 11.30 7.91
N HIS A 296 11.94 10.07 7.69
CA HIS A 296 12.03 9.39 6.40
C HIS A 296 10.65 9.30 5.77
N THR A 297 10.55 9.55 4.47
CA THR A 297 9.27 9.51 3.73
C THR A 297 9.39 8.56 2.54
N LEU A 298 8.53 7.55 2.51
CA LEU A 298 8.29 6.67 1.37
C LEU A 298 7.16 7.24 0.52
N THR A 299 7.41 7.48 -0.77
CA THR A 299 6.40 8.02 -1.69
C THR A 299 6.11 7.04 -2.82
N ALA A 300 4.83 6.84 -3.10
CA ALA A 300 4.36 6.23 -4.34
C ALA A 300 3.29 7.11 -5.01
N GLU A 301 3.32 7.21 -6.33
CA GLU A 301 2.29 7.88 -7.12
C GLU A 301 1.86 6.99 -8.29
N TYR A 302 0.55 6.82 -8.42
CA TYR A 302 -0.05 5.97 -9.45
C TYR A 302 -0.84 6.83 -10.43
N SER A 303 -0.65 6.58 -11.73
CA SER A 303 -1.43 7.21 -12.81
C SER A 303 -1.84 6.17 -13.85
N VAL A 304 -2.95 6.43 -14.54
CA VAL A 304 -3.40 5.63 -15.68
C VAL A 304 -3.22 6.46 -16.94
N GLU A 305 -2.57 5.87 -17.95
CA GLU A 305 -2.24 6.50 -19.22
C GLU A 305 -2.86 5.69 -20.37
N ASP A 306 -3.14 6.35 -21.49
CA ASP A 306 -3.53 5.67 -22.73
C ASP A 306 -2.36 4.82 -23.28
N PHE A 307 -2.71 3.76 -24.02
CA PHE A 307 -1.74 2.83 -24.60
C PHE A 307 -0.94 3.44 -25.76
#